data_AF-A0A2V9PQG0-F1
#
_entry.id   AF-A0A2V9PQG0-F1
#
_cell.length_a   1.000
_cell.length_b   1.000
_cell.length_c   1.000
_cell.angle_alpha   90.00
_cell.angle_beta   90.00
_cell.angle_gamma   90.00
#
_symmetry.space_group_name_H-M   'P 1'
#
loop_
_entity.id
_entity.type
_entity.pdbx_description
1 polymer ?
#
loop_
_entity_poly.entity_id
_entity_poly.type
_entity_poly.pdbx_seq_one_letter_code
_entity_poly.pdbx_strand_id
1 'polypeptide(L)'
;MQLSGTSQHLSSAREFPPLVEIPAGALVMHSSPRIAVLQFVFVLFIFAAAQLCVAQGTTFGPPVKVTPTGGFGYEPSFVADRFGNMFATAHKENWQLVLAPDINSPTYTRSMSWDWISSNAGQSWQDIQGLTPLSIEQHEFGDEGDMALDDADHLYFVDTNVADDTFTRWKTNGLASVTLETTRPLIPAAQLVDDRPWVTAHGNGHVFYFGNEGDKVTYPLGTQGTGCGPGRYTVYPSLDGGNTFNPLGCTLPDSGWCRPASDHRAGVHLLYAVCGNDGGSDDVFSATNPKGTLYAYVSANDAQSFQRFVVGSYQALDGTFSWPSAMVAPDGTIWAVYVPSTSMRTTLNAQRMSRGLHAIRIAIASCCTSQSIRDTLGKGKTSLHVLGVTAMHGWRFRRTEANLELAFTTHPTRTLCPGASMERFSIRGRSRSWSRWMKTIP
;
A
#
# COMPACT_ATOMS: atom_id res chain seq x y z
N MET A 1 39.05 -2.42 19.03
CA MET A 1 39.19 -1.09 19.68
C MET A 1 37.94 -0.88 20.51
N GLN A 2 38.07 -1.04 21.84
CA GLN A 2 36.98 -0.84 22.82
C GLN A 2 36.58 0.63 22.87
N LEU A 3 35.29 0.92 23.10
CA LEU A 3 34.82 1.86 24.13
C LEU A 3 33.32 1.64 24.39
N SER A 4 32.98 1.74 25.67
CA SER A 4 31.78 1.29 26.38
C SER A 4 30.81 2.43 26.75
N GLY A 5 29.54 2.10 27.02
CA GLY A 5 28.62 2.88 27.89
C GLY A 5 27.17 2.93 27.36
N THR A 6 26.27 2.00 27.72
CA THR A 6 25.33 1.93 28.87
C THR A 6 24.16 2.94 28.91
N SER A 7 22.93 2.37 28.99
CA SER A 7 21.69 2.86 29.66
C SER A 7 20.84 3.96 28.94
N GLN A 8 19.50 3.98 28.88
CA GLN A 8 18.36 3.12 29.25
C GLN A 8 17.03 3.69 28.64
N HIS A 9 16.05 2.80 28.44
CA HIS A 9 14.59 2.89 28.64
C HIS A 9 13.61 3.85 27.91
N LEU A 10 12.66 3.17 27.22
CA LEU A 10 11.18 3.17 27.30
C LEU A 10 10.37 4.48 27.17
N SER A 11 9.38 4.44 26.27
CA SER A 11 8.02 4.88 26.62
C SER A 11 6.97 4.03 25.90
N SER A 12 6.04 3.49 26.69
CA SER A 12 4.77 2.91 26.25
C SER A 12 3.72 4.02 26.16
N ALA A 13 2.75 3.89 25.26
CA ALA A 13 1.58 4.76 25.24
C ALA A 13 0.39 4.03 25.88
N ARG A 14 -0.10 4.60 26.99
CA ARG A 14 -1.37 4.27 27.64
C ARG A 14 -2.53 4.92 26.89
N GLU A 15 -3.69 4.29 27.03
CA GLU A 15 -5.03 4.76 26.68
C GLU A 15 -5.35 6.14 27.27
N PHE A 16 -6.11 6.94 26.52
CA PHE A 16 -6.80 8.14 27.02
C PHE A 16 -8.32 7.88 27.08
N PRO A 17 -9.03 8.41 28.10
CA PRO A 17 -10.47 8.22 28.26
C PRO A 17 -11.29 9.16 27.35
N PRO A 18 -12.60 8.90 27.15
CA PRO A 18 -13.41 9.61 26.16
C PRO A 18 -13.78 11.04 26.58
N LEU A 19 -13.96 11.89 25.56
CA LEU A 19 -14.43 13.28 25.66
C LEU A 19 -15.92 13.32 26.03
N VAL A 20 -16.23 14.11 27.06
CA VAL A 20 -17.59 14.49 27.49
C VAL A 20 -17.96 15.83 26.83
N GLU A 21 -19.10 15.90 26.15
CA GLU A 21 -19.69 17.16 25.67
C GLU A 21 -20.28 17.97 26.84
N ILE A 22 -20.05 19.29 26.85
CA ILE A 22 -20.74 20.26 27.73
C ILE A 22 -21.29 21.40 26.85
N PRO A 23 -22.57 21.79 27.00
CA PRO A 23 -23.19 22.80 26.16
C PRO A 23 -22.75 24.23 26.54
N ALA A 24 -22.76 25.10 25.53
CA ALA A 24 -22.34 26.50 25.63
C ALA A 24 -23.27 27.34 26.52
N GLY A 25 -22.77 27.77 27.67
CA GLY A 25 -23.32 28.85 28.47
C GLY A 25 -22.23 29.86 28.80
N ALA A 26 -22.40 31.12 28.37
CA ALA A 26 -21.43 32.18 28.58
C ALA A 26 -21.31 32.52 30.07
N LEU A 27 -20.10 32.39 30.62
CA LEU A 27 -19.76 32.85 31.96
C LEU A 27 -18.60 33.83 31.88
N VAL A 28 -18.87 35.09 32.20
CA VAL A 28 -17.86 36.14 32.37
C VAL A 28 -17.16 35.87 33.71
N MET A 29 -15.91 35.40 33.68
CA MET A 29 -15.09 35.24 34.89
C MET A 29 -14.12 36.41 35.06
N HIS A 30 -14.21 37.05 36.23
CA HIS A 30 -13.11 37.83 36.80
C HIS A 30 -11.92 36.89 37.05
N SER A 31 -10.83 37.08 36.30
CA SER A 31 -9.63 36.24 36.42
C SER A 31 -8.86 36.59 37.70
N SER A 32 -8.85 35.65 38.65
CA SER A 32 -7.88 35.64 39.74
C SER A 32 -6.47 35.45 39.17
N PRO A 33 -5.42 36.11 39.71
CA PRO A 33 -4.04 35.97 39.24
C PRO A 33 -3.53 34.52 39.24
N ARG A 34 -4.16 33.62 40.01
CA ARG A 34 -3.85 32.18 40.00
C ARG A 34 -4.32 31.45 38.73
N ILE A 35 -5.40 31.91 38.10
CA ILE A 35 -5.93 31.32 36.86
C ILE A 35 -5.08 31.75 35.66
N ALA A 36 -4.57 32.97 35.67
CA ALA A 36 -3.67 33.48 34.62
C ALA A 36 -2.35 32.68 34.57
N VAL A 37 -1.78 32.31 35.72
CA VAL A 37 -0.56 31.48 35.78
C VAL A 37 -0.82 30.07 35.26
N LEU A 38 -1.96 29.45 35.61
CA LEU A 38 -2.30 28.11 35.13
C LEU A 38 -2.53 28.09 33.62
N GLN A 39 -3.21 29.10 33.06
CA GLN A 39 -3.42 29.23 31.61
C GLN A 39 -2.10 29.47 30.88
N PHE A 40 -1.18 30.25 31.46
CA PHE A 40 0.14 30.48 30.85
C PHE A 40 0.99 29.21 30.82
N VAL A 41 0.97 28.42 31.89
CA VAL A 41 1.65 27.11 31.95
C VAL A 41 1.04 26.13 30.95
N PHE A 42 -0.29 26.08 30.85
CA PHE A 42 -0.98 25.18 29.91
C PHE A 42 -0.68 25.55 28.45
N VAL A 43 -0.64 26.84 28.10
CA VAL A 43 -0.24 27.32 26.77
C VAL A 43 1.23 27.02 26.48
N LEU A 44 2.12 27.15 27.47
CA LEU A 44 3.54 26.77 27.33
C LEU A 44 3.71 25.27 27.06
N PHE A 45 2.93 24.42 27.75
CA PHE A 45 2.95 22.96 27.52
C PHE A 45 2.41 22.59 26.13
N ILE A 46 1.36 23.29 25.65
CA ILE A 46 0.84 23.08 24.28
C ILE A 46 1.88 23.51 23.23
N PHE A 47 2.56 24.64 23.43
CA PHE A 47 3.62 25.09 22.52
C PHE A 47 4.86 24.18 22.55
N ALA A 48 5.27 23.66 23.71
CA ALA A 48 6.37 22.71 23.83
C ALA A 48 6.03 21.34 23.22
N ALA A 49 4.80 20.84 23.42
CA ALA A 49 4.33 19.62 22.79
C ALA A 49 4.20 19.76 21.27
N ALA A 50 3.73 20.92 20.78
CA ALA A 50 3.68 21.21 19.35
C ALA A 50 5.08 21.28 18.72
N GLN A 51 6.09 21.78 19.45
CA GLN A 51 7.49 21.81 18.99
C GLN A 51 8.17 20.43 18.97
N LEU A 52 7.79 19.50 19.84
CA LEU A 52 8.25 18.10 19.79
C LEU A 52 7.67 17.32 18.60
N CYS A 53 6.55 17.77 18.03
CA CYS A 53 5.99 17.24 16.79
C CYS A 53 6.52 17.92 15.52
N VAL A 54 7.40 18.92 15.63
CA VAL A 54 8.05 19.54 14.47
C VAL A 54 9.19 18.63 14.00
N ALA A 55 8.89 17.86 12.95
CA ALA A 55 9.85 17.28 12.02
C ALA A 55 11.07 16.60 12.67
N GLN A 56 10.85 15.52 13.42
CA GLN A 56 11.88 14.48 13.45
C GLN A 56 12.04 13.98 12.02
N GLY A 57 13.08 14.45 11.33
CA GLY A 57 13.44 13.93 10.03
C GLY A 57 13.62 12.42 10.18
N THR A 58 12.88 11.64 9.40
CA THR A 58 13.04 10.19 9.35
C THR A 58 14.44 9.90 8.78
N THR A 59 15.37 9.52 9.64
CA THR A 59 16.69 9.03 9.22
C THR A 59 16.59 7.54 8.92
N PHE A 60 16.97 7.13 7.72
CA PHE A 60 17.08 5.70 7.39
C PHE A 60 18.35 5.14 8.04
N GLY A 61 18.20 3.99 8.71
CA GLY A 61 19.33 3.22 9.21
C GLY A 61 20.15 2.59 8.08
N PRO A 62 21.26 1.89 8.41
CA PRO A 62 21.97 1.08 7.43
C PRO A 62 21.04 0.02 6.81
N PRO A 63 21.23 -0.34 5.54
CA PRO A 63 20.45 -1.41 4.92
C PRO A 63 20.70 -2.74 5.62
N VAL A 64 19.64 -3.52 5.81
CA VAL A 64 19.70 -4.88 6.36
C VAL A 64 19.52 -5.87 5.21
N LYS A 65 20.42 -6.86 5.12
CA LYS A 65 20.26 -7.98 4.18
C LYS A 65 19.32 -9.00 4.80
N VAL A 66 18.26 -9.36 4.08
CA VAL A 66 17.25 -10.34 4.51
C VAL A 66 17.63 -11.76 4.07
N THR A 67 18.12 -11.92 2.83
CA THR A 67 18.44 -13.25 2.27
C THR A 67 19.64 -13.92 2.95
N PRO A 68 19.68 -15.26 2.98
CA PRO A 68 20.83 -16.00 3.51
C PRO A 68 22.13 -15.71 2.75
N THR A 69 23.26 -16.16 3.30
CA THR A 69 24.55 -16.11 2.59
C THR A 69 24.45 -16.96 1.32
N GLY A 70 24.80 -16.38 0.18
CA GLY A 70 24.63 -17.03 -1.13
C GLY A 70 23.21 -16.97 -1.70
N GLY A 71 22.19 -16.67 -0.88
CA GLY A 71 20.82 -16.52 -1.35
C GLY A 71 20.57 -15.16 -2.01
N PHE A 72 19.78 -15.19 -3.08
CA PHE A 72 19.27 -14.01 -3.77
C PHE A 72 17.74 -13.99 -3.75
N GLY A 73 17.17 -12.82 -4.02
CA GLY A 73 15.74 -12.67 -4.22
C GLY A 73 15.42 -11.31 -4.79
N TYR A 74 14.25 -11.21 -5.40
CA TYR A 74 13.72 -9.98 -5.98
C TYR A 74 12.23 -9.85 -5.69
N GLU A 75 11.71 -8.66 -5.97
CA GLU A 75 10.31 -8.29 -5.75
C GLU A 75 9.79 -8.64 -4.35
N PRO A 76 10.29 -7.95 -3.31
CA PRO A 76 9.87 -8.26 -1.96
C PRO A 76 8.46 -7.75 -1.66
N SER A 77 7.81 -8.41 -0.69
CA SER A 77 6.64 -7.89 0.01
C SER A 77 6.90 -7.86 1.51
N PHE A 78 6.26 -6.92 2.21
CA PHE A 78 6.45 -6.72 3.64
C PHE A 78 5.12 -6.41 4.32
N VAL A 79 4.88 -7.04 5.45
CA VAL A 79 3.76 -6.72 6.35
C VAL A 79 4.24 -6.66 7.79
N ALA A 80 3.54 -5.93 8.65
CA ALA A 80 3.87 -5.83 10.06
C ALA A 80 2.61 -6.03 10.89
N ASP A 81 2.70 -6.85 11.94
CA ASP A 81 1.59 -7.09 12.84
C ASP A 81 1.56 -6.10 14.01
N ARG A 82 0.48 -6.17 14.80
CA ARG A 82 0.30 -5.34 15.99
C ARG A 82 1.22 -5.71 17.17
N PHE A 83 1.85 -6.89 17.13
CA PHE A 83 2.78 -7.34 18.17
C PHE A 83 4.21 -6.82 17.94
N GLY A 84 4.47 -6.24 16.76
CA GLY A 84 5.77 -5.73 16.36
C GLY A 84 6.61 -6.74 15.58
N ASN A 85 6.02 -7.85 15.13
CA ASN A 85 6.66 -8.68 14.12
C ASN A 85 6.62 -7.97 12.77
N MET A 86 7.69 -8.14 12.00
CA MET A 86 7.72 -7.80 10.59
C MET A 86 7.87 -9.10 9.80
N PHE A 87 7.11 -9.24 8.74
CA PHE A 87 7.17 -10.38 7.83
C PHE A 87 7.64 -9.90 6.47
N ALA A 88 8.39 -10.75 5.79
CA ALA A 88 8.90 -10.47 4.46
C ALA A 88 8.84 -11.71 3.59
N THR A 89 8.58 -11.52 2.31
CA THR A 89 8.78 -12.52 1.26
C THR A 89 9.59 -11.93 0.13
N ALA A 90 10.22 -12.79 -0.66
CA ALA A 90 10.81 -12.46 -1.95
C ALA A 90 10.87 -13.72 -2.82
N HIS A 91 11.01 -13.51 -4.13
CA HIS A 91 11.24 -14.61 -5.07
C HIS A 91 12.54 -15.33 -4.74
N LYS A 92 12.61 -16.62 -5.10
CA LYS A 92 13.89 -17.33 -5.09
C LYS A 92 14.82 -16.77 -6.16
N GLU A 93 16.10 -17.07 -6.01
CA GLU A 93 17.18 -16.59 -6.89
C GLU A 93 17.03 -16.95 -8.38
N ASN A 94 16.31 -18.03 -8.69
CA ASN A 94 16.08 -18.48 -10.05
C ASN A 94 14.72 -19.19 -10.13
N TRP A 95 13.79 -18.57 -10.85
CA TRP A 95 12.45 -19.07 -11.11
C TRP A 95 12.39 -20.46 -11.77
N GLN A 96 13.47 -20.87 -12.44
CA GLN A 96 13.56 -22.18 -13.07
C GLN A 96 13.89 -23.31 -12.08
N LEU A 97 14.27 -22.97 -10.85
CA LEU A 97 14.62 -23.96 -9.83
C LEU A 97 13.37 -24.38 -9.06
N VAL A 98 12.94 -25.61 -9.33
CA VAL A 98 11.94 -26.30 -8.51
C VAL A 98 12.40 -26.39 -7.05
N LEU A 99 13.70 -26.57 -6.83
CA LEU A 99 14.32 -26.70 -5.50
C LEU A 99 15.63 -25.91 -5.46
N ALA A 100 15.73 -24.95 -4.54
CA ALA A 100 16.93 -24.13 -4.32
C ALA A 100 17.65 -24.56 -3.03
N PRO A 101 18.99 -24.43 -2.95
CA PRO A 101 19.72 -24.58 -1.70
C PRO A 101 19.33 -23.50 -0.68
N ASP A 102 19.07 -23.90 0.56
CA ASP A 102 18.75 -22.98 1.65
C ASP A 102 19.36 -23.48 2.95
N ILE A 103 20.44 -22.85 3.41
CA ILE A 103 21.14 -23.27 4.64
C ILE A 103 20.32 -23.01 5.92
N ASN A 104 19.28 -22.19 5.85
CA ASN A 104 18.40 -21.89 6.98
C ASN A 104 17.24 -22.88 7.08
N SER A 105 16.87 -23.53 5.97
CA SER A 105 15.87 -24.58 5.95
C SER A 105 16.35 -25.84 6.70
N PRO A 106 15.48 -26.50 7.50
CA PRO A 106 15.81 -27.77 8.16
C PRO A 106 16.27 -28.88 7.22
N THR A 107 15.88 -28.84 5.94
CA THR A 107 16.25 -29.83 4.93
C THR A 107 17.37 -29.35 4.00
N TYR A 108 17.97 -28.19 4.28
CA TYR A 108 18.97 -27.51 3.45
C TYR A 108 18.47 -27.10 2.05
N THR A 109 17.16 -27.13 1.82
CA THR A 109 16.53 -26.90 0.53
C THR A 109 15.15 -26.28 0.68
N ARG A 110 14.70 -25.56 -0.35
CA ARG A 110 13.41 -24.87 -0.38
C ARG A 110 12.81 -24.87 -1.79
N SER A 111 11.50 -25.10 -1.90
CA SER A 111 10.75 -25.02 -3.16
C SER A 111 9.81 -23.85 -3.26
N MET A 112 9.40 -23.23 -2.15
CA MET A 112 8.58 -22.01 -2.16
C MET A 112 9.45 -20.75 -2.20
N SER A 113 8.82 -19.61 -2.44
CA SER A 113 9.41 -18.28 -2.22
C SER A 113 9.94 -18.13 -0.80
N TRP A 114 10.80 -17.14 -0.59
CA TRP A 114 11.31 -16.86 0.74
C TRP A 114 10.19 -16.38 1.66
N ASP A 115 10.23 -16.80 2.92
CA ASP A 115 9.33 -16.31 3.97
C ASP A 115 10.10 -16.07 5.26
N TRP A 116 10.04 -14.85 5.77
CA TRP A 116 10.82 -14.46 6.92
C TRP A 116 10.00 -13.71 7.94
N ILE A 117 10.41 -13.86 9.20
CA ILE A 117 9.94 -13.10 10.34
C ILE A 117 11.12 -12.36 10.98
N SER A 118 10.86 -11.13 11.42
CA SER A 118 11.72 -10.34 12.28
C SER A 118 10.95 -9.90 13.52
N SER A 119 11.55 -10.11 14.69
CA SER A 119 11.01 -9.71 16.00
C SER A 119 11.77 -8.56 16.64
N ASN A 120 12.68 -7.92 15.90
CA ASN A 120 13.56 -6.85 16.38
C ASN A 120 13.57 -5.63 15.45
N ALA A 121 12.38 -5.28 14.94
CA ALA A 121 12.17 -4.16 14.03
C ALA A 121 13.03 -4.24 12.75
N GLY A 122 13.13 -5.45 12.17
CA GLY A 122 13.80 -5.67 10.88
C GLY A 122 15.32 -5.72 10.95
N GLN A 123 15.93 -5.75 12.14
CA GLN A 123 17.40 -5.80 12.31
C GLN A 123 17.98 -7.18 11.97
N SER A 124 17.23 -8.25 12.21
CA SER A 124 17.55 -9.61 11.76
C SER A 124 16.31 -10.37 11.36
N TRP A 125 16.50 -11.36 10.50
CA TRP A 125 15.44 -12.14 9.88
C TRP A 125 15.75 -13.63 10.00
N GLN A 126 14.71 -14.43 10.16
CA GLN A 126 14.77 -15.90 10.21
C GLN A 126 13.53 -16.45 9.50
N ASP A 127 13.55 -17.73 9.15
CA ASP A 127 12.40 -18.40 8.56
C ASP A 127 11.20 -18.38 9.51
N ILE A 128 10.00 -18.31 8.93
CA ILE A 128 8.75 -18.44 9.69
C ILE A 128 8.64 -19.88 10.20
N GLN A 129 8.17 -20.05 11.43
CA GLN A 129 8.02 -21.37 12.03
C GLN A 129 6.99 -22.22 11.29
N GLY A 130 7.42 -23.44 10.92
CA GLY A 130 6.58 -24.45 10.28
C GLY A 130 5.69 -25.24 11.22
N LEU A 131 4.92 -26.19 10.66
CA LEU A 131 4.06 -27.09 11.45
C LEU A 131 4.86 -28.01 12.38
N THR A 132 6.02 -28.43 11.90
CA THR A 132 6.96 -29.29 12.62
C THR A 132 8.38 -28.74 12.43
N PRO A 133 9.38 -29.20 13.20
CA PRO A 133 10.77 -28.82 12.96
C PRO A 133 11.32 -29.17 11.57
N LEU A 134 10.62 -29.98 10.76
CA LEU A 134 10.99 -30.27 9.38
C LEU A 134 10.50 -29.23 8.38
N SER A 135 9.51 -28.40 8.75
CA SER A 135 8.94 -27.33 7.92
C SER A 135 8.60 -27.74 6.48
N ILE A 136 7.88 -28.85 6.30
CA ILE A 136 7.64 -29.43 4.96
C ILE A 136 6.85 -28.52 4.01
N GLU A 137 6.09 -27.58 4.55
CA GLU A 137 5.41 -26.55 3.76
C GLU A 137 6.38 -25.69 2.95
N GLN A 138 7.66 -25.60 3.35
CA GLN A 138 8.72 -24.95 2.56
C GLN A 138 9.02 -25.65 1.22
N HIS A 139 8.47 -26.85 1.01
CA HIS A 139 8.60 -27.62 -0.23
C HIS A 139 7.36 -27.57 -1.11
N GLU A 140 6.33 -26.80 -0.73
CA GLU A 140 5.30 -26.39 -1.68
C GLU A 140 5.97 -25.58 -2.79
N PHE A 141 5.69 -25.92 -4.05
CA PHE A 141 6.40 -25.28 -5.16
C PHE A 141 5.80 -23.91 -5.45
N GLY A 142 6.63 -22.89 -5.40
CA GLY A 142 6.28 -21.53 -5.77
C GLY A 142 7.51 -20.66 -6.03
N ASP A 143 7.29 -19.48 -6.58
CA ASP A 143 8.38 -18.58 -7.00
C ASP A 143 8.11 -17.09 -6.80
N GLU A 144 6.85 -16.66 -6.70
CA GLU A 144 6.50 -15.24 -6.72
C GLU A 144 5.55 -14.81 -5.59
N GLY A 145 5.84 -15.17 -4.35
CA GLY A 145 4.87 -15.05 -3.26
C GLY A 145 4.58 -13.63 -2.74
N ASP A 146 3.41 -13.45 -2.12
CA ASP A 146 2.95 -12.23 -1.44
C ASP A 146 2.30 -12.53 -0.08
N MET A 147 2.25 -11.53 0.80
CA MET A 147 1.76 -11.68 2.17
C MET A 147 0.75 -10.62 2.58
N ALA A 148 -0.19 -11.00 3.44
CA ALA A 148 -1.17 -10.11 4.04
C ALA A 148 -1.49 -10.49 5.48
N LEU A 149 -1.96 -9.52 6.27
CA LEU A 149 -2.52 -9.74 7.60
C LEU A 149 -4.01 -9.40 7.60
N ASP A 150 -4.82 -10.11 8.39
CA ASP A 150 -6.16 -9.64 8.76
C ASP A 150 -6.16 -8.97 10.15
N ASP A 151 -7.34 -8.47 10.57
CA ASP A 151 -7.52 -7.81 11.87
C ASP A 151 -7.64 -8.81 13.02
N ALA A 152 -7.64 -10.11 12.71
CA ALA A 152 -7.65 -11.20 13.65
C ALA A 152 -6.27 -11.86 13.77
N ASP A 153 -5.19 -11.19 13.40
CA ASP A 153 -3.81 -11.65 13.60
C ASP A 153 -3.42 -12.90 12.77
N HIS A 154 -4.12 -13.19 11.67
CA HIS A 154 -3.72 -14.22 10.72
C HIS A 154 -2.80 -13.62 9.65
N LEU A 155 -1.64 -14.24 9.44
CA LEU A 155 -0.75 -13.99 8.31
C LEU A 155 -1.09 -14.96 7.19
N TYR A 156 -1.32 -14.43 6.00
CA TYR A 156 -1.57 -15.17 4.78
C TYR A 156 -0.37 -15.04 3.85
N PHE A 157 -0.10 -16.11 3.13
CA PHE A 157 0.92 -16.18 2.10
C PHE A 157 0.34 -16.92 0.91
N VAL A 158 0.46 -16.30 -0.26
CA VAL A 158 0.14 -16.91 -1.55
C VAL A 158 1.43 -16.99 -2.35
N ASP A 159 1.62 -18.09 -3.07
CA ASP A 159 2.83 -18.29 -3.86
C ASP A 159 2.53 -19.11 -5.10
N THR A 160 2.87 -18.55 -6.26
CA THR A 160 2.54 -19.14 -7.57
C THR A 160 3.66 -20.02 -8.07
N ASN A 161 3.28 -21.10 -8.77
CA ASN A 161 4.17 -21.84 -9.65
C ASN A 161 3.79 -21.68 -11.13
N VAL A 162 3.12 -20.59 -11.46
CA VAL A 162 2.50 -20.27 -12.74
C VAL A 162 1.21 -21.05 -12.99
N ALA A 163 1.24 -22.38 -12.91
CA ALA A 163 0.06 -23.19 -13.21
C ALA A 163 -0.99 -23.17 -12.09
N ASP A 164 -0.54 -23.06 -10.85
CA ASP A 164 -1.35 -23.07 -9.64
C ASP A 164 -0.75 -22.13 -8.58
N ASP A 165 -1.56 -21.79 -7.57
CA ASP A 165 -1.16 -21.01 -6.41
C ASP A 165 -1.30 -21.82 -5.13
N THR A 166 -0.24 -21.80 -4.33
CA THR A 166 -0.24 -22.33 -2.96
C THR A 166 -0.79 -21.29 -2.00
N PHE A 167 -1.42 -21.73 -0.91
CA PHE A 167 -1.96 -20.87 0.12
C PHE A 167 -1.55 -21.37 1.50
N THR A 168 -0.89 -20.50 2.25
CA THR A 168 -0.41 -20.80 3.60
C THR A 168 -0.91 -19.73 4.58
N ARG A 169 -1.31 -20.16 5.77
CA ARG A 169 -1.79 -19.28 6.84
C ARG A 169 -1.15 -19.62 8.17
N TRP A 170 -0.66 -18.60 8.86
CA TRP A 170 -0.23 -18.66 10.25
C TRP A 170 -1.12 -17.78 11.13
N LYS A 171 -1.22 -18.16 12.41
CA LYS A 171 -1.69 -17.29 13.47
C LYS A 171 -0.52 -16.60 14.14
N THR A 172 -0.56 -15.29 14.29
CA THR A 172 0.36 -14.56 15.17
C THR A 172 -0.20 -14.53 16.59
N ASN A 173 0.60 -14.97 17.56
CA ASN A 173 0.21 -15.13 18.97
C ASN A 173 0.97 -14.17 19.90
N GLY A 174 1.86 -13.36 19.35
CA GLY A 174 2.74 -12.45 20.07
C GLY A 174 4.05 -12.21 19.33
N LEU A 175 4.95 -11.45 19.94
CA LEU A 175 6.27 -11.17 19.37
C LEU A 175 7.07 -12.49 19.21
N ALA A 176 7.57 -12.73 18.00
CA ALA A 176 8.23 -13.94 17.52
C ALA A 176 7.41 -15.25 17.66
N SER A 177 6.12 -15.16 17.98
CA SER A 177 5.27 -16.32 18.24
C SER A 177 4.22 -16.43 17.16
N VAL A 178 4.40 -17.43 16.28
CA VAL A 178 3.45 -17.77 15.22
C VAL A 178 3.17 -19.26 15.24
N THR A 179 2.01 -19.65 14.71
CA THR A 179 1.61 -21.05 14.58
C THR A 179 1.04 -21.28 13.20
N LEU A 180 1.61 -22.22 12.44
CA LEU A 180 1.04 -22.60 11.15
C LEU A 180 -0.33 -23.24 11.40
N GLU A 181 -1.37 -22.72 10.73
CA GLU A 181 -2.73 -23.24 10.84
C GLU A 181 -3.14 -24.06 9.61
N THR A 182 -2.78 -23.60 8.42
CA THR A 182 -3.06 -24.34 7.17
C THR A 182 -2.02 -24.05 6.11
N THR A 183 -1.75 -25.06 5.28
CA THR A 183 -1.05 -24.93 4.00
C THR A 183 -1.80 -25.79 2.99
N ARG A 184 -1.94 -25.30 1.76
CA ARG A 184 -2.66 -25.97 0.69
C ARG A 184 -1.91 -25.75 -0.62
N PRO A 185 -1.75 -26.80 -1.45
CA PRO A 185 -1.02 -26.70 -2.71
C PRO A 185 -1.82 -26.00 -3.82
N LEU A 186 -3.08 -25.63 -3.57
CA LEU A 186 -3.98 -25.09 -4.59
C LEU A 186 -5.04 -24.15 -4.01
N ILE A 187 -5.12 -22.95 -4.58
CA ILE A 187 -6.29 -22.07 -4.54
C ILE A 187 -7.20 -22.45 -5.72
N PRO A 188 -8.49 -22.78 -5.48
CA PRO A 188 -9.42 -23.06 -6.56
C PRO A 188 -9.78 -21.75 -7.28
N ALA A 189 -8.96 -21.35 -8.24
CA ALA A 189 -9.20 -20.21 -9.13
C ALA A 189 -9.54 -20.70 -10.54
N ALA A 190 -10.39 -19.97 -11.26
CA ALA A 190 -10.66 -20.25 -12.67
C ALA A 190 -9.52 -19.79 -13.60
N GLN A 191 -8.57 -19.02 -13.07
CA GLN A 191 -7.35 -18.64 -13.78
C GLN A 191 -6.44 -19.85 -13.92
N LEU A 192 -5.84 -20.04 -15.09
CA LEU A 192 -4.99 -21.21 -15.37
C LEU A 192 -3.49 -20.86 -15.41
N VAL A 193 -3.17 -19.56 -15.48
CA VAL A 193 -1.80 -19.05 -15.52
C VAL A 193 -1.72 -17.80 -14.65
N ASP A 194 -0.96 -17.88 -13.56
CA ASP A 194 -0.68 -16.73 -12.69
C ASP A 194 0.75 -16.23 -12.86
N ASP A 195 0.91 -14.93 -13.09
CA ASP A 195 2.18 -14.23 -13.27
C ASP A 195 2.31 -13.16 -12.20
N ARG A 196 2.40 -13.56 -10.93
CA ARG A 196 2.58 -12.75 -9.70
C ARG A 196 1.30 -12.61 -8.88
N PRO A 197 1.08 -13.47 -7.87
CA PRO A 197 -0.10 -13.41 -7.02
C PRO A 197 0.02 -12.23 -6.06
N TRP A 198 -1.10 -11.57 -5.78
CA TRP A 198 -1.20 -10.66 -4.64
C TRP A 198 -2.26 -11.16 -3.67
N VAL A 199 -2.07 -10.84 -2.39
CA VAL A 199 -3.06 -11.10 -1.36
C VAL A 199 -3.26 -9.85 -0.50
N THR A 200 -4.51 -9.64 -0.09
CA THR A 200 -4.82 -8.69 0.99
C THR A 200 -5.92 -9.28 1.85
N ALA A 201 -6.04 -8.81 3.08
CA ALA A 201 -7.05 -9.30 4.00
C ALA A 201 -7.50 -8.18 4.94
N HIS A 202 -8.69 -8.32 5.51
CA HIS A 202 -9.22 -7.45 6.56
C HIS A 202 -10.22 -8.20 7.42
N GLY A 203 -10.71 -7.56 8.49
CA GLY A 203 -11.65 -8.16 9.41
C GLY A 203 -11.11 -9.45 10.01
N ASN A 204 -11.98 -10.43 10.19
CA ASN A 204 -11.59 -11.75 10.68
C ASN A 204 -11.81 -12.78 9.58
N GLY A 205 -10.75 -13.13 8.86
CA GLY A 205 -10.78 -14.15 7.82
C GLY A 205 -11.36 -13.72 6.48
N HIS A 206 -11.49 -12.42 6.19
CA HIS A 206 -11.79 -11.97 4.83
C HIS A 206 -10.47 -11.82 4.08
N VAL A 207 -10.24 -12.70 3.12
CA VAL A 207 -8.99 -12.81 2.36
C VAL A 207 -9.31 -12.67 0.87
N PHE A 208 -8.49 -11.91 0.17
CA PHE A 208 -8.70 -11.63 -1.24
C PHE A 208 -7.43 -11.97 -1.98
N TYR A 209 -7.48 -13.06 -2.74
CA TYR A 209 -6.43 -13.43 -3.68
C TYR A 209 -6.68 -12.70 -4.99
N PHE A 210 -5.69 -11.96 -5.46
CA PHE A 210 -5.68 -11.21 -6.71
C PHE A 210 -4.85 -12.01 -7.70
N GLY A 211 -5.53 -12.87 -8.47
CA GLY A 211 -4.91 -13.63 -9.54
C GLY A 211 -4.55 -12.71 -10.69
N ASN A 212 -3.30 -12.81 -11.13
CA ASN A 212 -2.70 -12.03 -12.18
C ASN A 212 -2.57 -12.86 -13.47
N GLU A 213 -3.44 -12.65 -14.45
CA GLU A 213 -3.40 -13.45 -15.66
C GLU A 213 -2.07 -13.27 -16.42
N GLY A 214 -1.29 -14.35 -16.48
CA GLY A 214 0.02 -14.40 -17.11
C GLY A 214 0.00 -14.77 -18.59
N ASP A 215 -1.04 -15.47 -19.05
CA ASP A 215 -1.26 -15.77 -20.45
C ASP A 215 -1.84 -14.55 -21.19
N LYS A 216 -0.90 -13.76 -21.72
CA LYS A 216 -1.18 -12.57 -22.53
C LYS A 216 -1.98 -12.89 -23.82
N VAL A 217 -2.07 -14.15 -24.26
CA VAL A 217 -2.81 -14.52 -25.47
C VAL A 217 -4.31 -14.68 -25.19
N THR A 218 -4.68 -15.19 -24.01
CA THR A 218 -6.08 -15.32 -23.59
C THR A 218 -6.58 -14.11 -22.80
N TYR A 219 -5.68 -13.19 -22.48
CA TYR A 219 -5.92 -11.86 -21.91
C TYR A 219 -6.67 -10.89 -22.88
N PRO A 220 -7.62 -10.04 -22.40
CA PRO A 220 -8.18 -9.94 -21.06
C PRO A 220 -9.23 -11.01 -20.73
N LEU A 221 -9.19 -11.50 -19.49
CA LEU A 221 -10.16 -12.46 -18.94
C LEU A 221 -11.29 -11.76 -18.19
N GLY A 222 -12.38 -12.50 -17.94
CA GLY A 222 -13.47 -12.08 -17.06
C GLY A 222 -14.83 -11.95 -17.75
N THR A 223 -15.90 -12.27 -17.01
CA THR A 223 -17.28 -12.08 -17.49
C THR A 223 -17.75 -10.65 -17.19
N GLN A 224 -18.47 -10.04 -18.13
CA GLN A 224 -19.07 -8.72 -17.90
C GLN A 224 -20.16 -8.82 -16.82
N GLY A 225 -20.04 -7.97 -15.79
CA GLY A 225 -20.96 -7.92 -14.66
C GLY A 225 -21.04 -6.52 -14.07
N THR A 226 -21.81 -6.37 -12.99
CA THR A 226 -21.91 -5.07 -12.30
C THR A 226 -20.61 -4.81 -11.54
N GLY A 227 -19.74 -3.96 -12.09
CA GLY A 227 -18.45 -3.65 -11.48
C GLY A 227 -17.35 -4.71 -11.69
N CYS A 228 -17.61 -5.72 -12.53
CA CYS A 228 -16.66 -6.73 -12.97
C CYS A 228 -16.62 -6.74 -14.50
N GLY A 229 -15.48 -7.07 -15.09
CA GLY A 229 -15.34 -7.10 -16.55
C GLY A 229 -13.90 -7.35 -16.98
N PRO A 230 -13.66 -7.39 -18.31
CA PRO A 230 -12.37 -7.79 -18.87
C PRO A 230 -11.20 -6.97 -18.31
N GLY A 231 -10.16 -7.66 -17.84
CA GLY A 231 -8.93 -7.05 -17.32
C GLY A 231 -7.97 -8.10 -16.75
N ARG A 232 -6.80 -7.66 -16.27
CA ARG A 232 -5.67 -8.54 -15.89
C ARG A 232 -5.86 -9.26 -14.58
N TYR A 233 -6.49 -8.60 -13.62
CA TYR A 233 -6.61 -9.14 -12.27
C TYR A 233 -8.02 -9.64 -12.00
N THR A 234 -8.13 -10.89 -11.60
CA THR A 234 -9.36 -11.44 -11.04
C THR A 234 -9.22 -11.57 -9.52
N VAL A 235 -10.19 -11.00 -8.79
CA VAL A 235 -10.20 -11.06 -7.33
C VAL A 235 -11.06 -12.23 -6.88
N TYR A 236 -10.45 -13.19 -6.21
CA TYR A 236 -11.09 -14.37 -5.64
C TYR A 236 -11.22 -14.19 -4.12
N PRO A 237 -12.43 -13.86 -3.62
CA PRO A 237 -12.65 -13.69 -2.18
C PRO A 237 -12.78 -15.04 -1.46
N SER A 238 -12.27 -15.07 -0.24
CA SER A 238 -12.54 -16.04 0.81
C SER A 238 -13.04 -15.31 2.05
N LEU A 239 -14.12 -15.80 2.67
CA LEU A 239 -14.73 -15.19 3.86
C LEU A 239 -14.60 -16.09 5.10
N ASP A 240 -13.75 -17.11 5.03
CA ASP A 240 -13.55 -18.13 6.06
C ASP A 240 -12.06 -18.35 6.37
N GLY A 241 -11.25 -17.33 6.14
CA GLY A 241 -9.81 -17.34 6.41
C GLY A 241 -9.00 -18.16 5.40
N GLY A 242 -9.45 -18.25 4.16
CA GLY A 242 -8.79 -19.00 3.08
C GLY A 242 -9.14 -20.50 3.03
N ASN A 243 -10.15 -20.95 3.78
CA ASN A 243 -10.60 -22.35 3.69
C ASN A 243 -11.34 -22.61 2.38
N THR A 244 -12.13 -21.65 1.90
CA THR A 244 -12.78 -21.69 0.59
C THR A 244 -12.65 -20.36 -0.12
N PHE A 245 -12.41 -20.41 -1.42
CA PHE A 245 -12.41 -19.24 -2.31
C PHE A 245 -13.57 -19.36 -3.30
N ASN A 246 -14.18 -18.23 -3.65
CA ASN A 246 -15.09 -18.19 -4.78
C ASN A 246 -14.27 -18.35 -6.07
N PRO A 247 -14.39 -19.47 -6.82
CA PRO A 247 -13.50 -19.76 -7.93
C PRO A 247 -13.75 -18.91 -9.18
N LEU A 248 -14.87 -18.20 -9.25
CA LEU A 248 -15.18 -17.32 -10.39
C LEU A 248 -14.62 -15.90 -10.21
N GLY A 249 -14.53 -15.45 -8.95
CA GLY A 249 -14.04 -14.12 -8.60
C GLY A 249 -14.79 -12.96 -9.29
N CYS A 250 -14.17 -11.78 -9.25
CA CYS A 250 -14.58 -10.59 -9.99
C CYS A 250 -13.35 -9.98 -10.67
N THR A 251 -13.35 -9.98 -12.01
CA THR A 251 -12.26 -9.39 -12.79
C THR A 251 -12.36 -7.88 -12.83
N LEU A 252 -11.24 -7.20 -12.57
CA LEU A 252 -11.15 -5.74 -12.50
C LEU A 252 -11.16 -5.16 -13.92
N PRO A 253 -12.20 -4.39 -14.32
CA PRO A 253 -12.29 -3.90 -15.69
C PRO A 253 -11.09 -3.02 -16.08
N ASP A 254 -10.50 -3.26 -17.25
CA ASP A 254 -9.32 -2.56 -17.82
C ASP A 254 -8.09 -2.50 -16.89
N SER A 255 -7.96 -3.41 -15.91
CA SER A 255 -6.79 -3.44 -15.04
C SER A 255 -5.57 -3.97 -15.79
N GLY A 256 -4.43 -3.31 -15.66
CA GLY A 256 -3.10 -3.89 -15.88
C GLY A 256 -2.49 -4.31 -14.54
N TRP A 257 -1.17 -4.16 -14.38
CA TRP A 257 -0.51 -4.39 -13.09
C TRP A 257 -1.16 -3.66 -11.92
N CYS A 258 -1.54 -4.42 -10.88
CA CYS A 258 -2.26 -3.96 -9.71
C CYS A 258 -1.44 -4.16 -8.43
N ARG A 259 -1.77 -3.39 -7.38
CA ARG A 259 -1.48 -3.74 -5.99
C ARG A 259 -2.73 -3.57 -5.13
N PRO A 260 -3.13 -4.61 -4.38
CA PRO A 260 -4.27 -4.52 -3.49
C PRO A 260 -3.90 -3.84 -2.16
N ALA A 261 -4.90 -3.33 -1.45
CA ALA A 261 -4.80 -2.87 -0.08
C ALA A 261 -6.16 -2.98 0.60
N SER A 262 -6.17 -3.22 1.91
CA SER A 262 -7.39 -3.34 2.69
C SER A 262 -7.45 -2.32 3.83
N ASP A 263 -8.67 -1.94 4.19
CA ASP A 263 -8.93 -1.05 5.33
C ASP A 263 -9.03 -1.86 6.63
N HIS A 264 -8.18 -1.54 7.60
CA HIS A 264 -8.09 -2.22 8.90
C HIS A 264 -8.82 -1.48 10.03
N ARG A 265 -9.60 -0.44 9.70
CA ARG A 265 -10.40 0.26 10.72
C ARG A 265 -11.56 -0.61 11.16
N ALA A 266 -11.82 -0.64 12.46
CA ALA A 266 -12.87 -1.46 13.05
C ALA A 266 -14.22 -1.25 12.36
N GLY A 267 -14.82 -2.35 11.87
CA GLY A 267 -16.13 -2.36 11.19
C GLY A 267 -16.12 -1.79 9.77
N VAL A 268 -14.96 -1.51 9.20
CA VAL A 268 -14.81 -1.10 7.79
C VAL A 268 -14.36 -2.31 6.97
N HIS A 269 -15.12 -2.64 5.93
CA HIS A 269 -14.83 -3.75 5.01
C HIS A 269 -14.66 -3.20 3.61
N LEU A 270 -13.65 -2.34 3.45
CA LEU A 270 -13.30 -1.73 2.18
C LEU A 270 -12.03 -2.38 1.65
N LEU A 271 -12.13 -2.86 0.42
CA LEU A 271 -11.04 -3.42 -0.35
C LEU A 271 -10.69 -2.46 -1.48
N TYR A 272 -9.41 -2.23 -1.67
CA TYR A 272 -8.88 -1.35 -2.71
C TYR A 272 -7.90 -2.09 -3.60
N ALA A 273 -7.81 -1.63 -4.85
CA ALA A 273 -6.67 -1.92 -5.70
C ALA A 273 -6.29 -0.68 -6.49
N VAL A 274 -5.00 -0.44 -6.67
CA VAL A 274 -4.51 0.58 -7.58
C VAL A 274 -3.79 -0.11 -8.71
N CYS A 275 -4.20 0.20 -9.94
CA CYS A 275 -3.70 -0.50 -11.11
C CYS A 275 -3.28 0.47 -12.22
N GLY A 276 -2.29 0.07 -13.00
CA GLY A 276 -2.15 0.54 -14.37
C GLY A 276 -3.27 0.01 -15.26
N ASN A 277 -3.16 0.28 -16.55
CA ASN A 277 -4.01 -0.30 -17.58
C ASN A 277 -3.19 -0.91 -18.72
N ASP A 278 -1.90 -1.15 -18.49
CA ASP A 278 -0.90 -1.57 -19.47
C ASP A 278 -0.89 -0.72 -20.75
N GLY A 279 -1.17 0.58 -20.63
CA GLY A 279 -1.31 1.44 -21.81
C GLY A 279 -2.51 1.08 -22.69
N GLY A 280 -3.48 0.32 -22.19
CA GLY A 280 -4.58 -0.26 -22.96
C GLY A 280 -4.15 -1.44 -23.85
N SER A 281 -2.96 -1.98 -23.60
CA SER A 281 -2.39 -3.14 -24.29
C SER A 281 -2.89 -4.43 -23.66
N ASP A 282 -3.12 -5.43 -24.51
CA ASP A 282 -3.17 -6.86 -24.18
C ASP A 282 -1.84 -7.55 -24.45
N ASP A 283 -0.80 -6.78 -24.78
CA ASP A 283 0.57 -7.17 -25.08
C ASP A 283 0.76 -8.08 -26.31
N VAL A 284 -0.33 -8.48 -26.97
CA VAL A 284 -0.29 -9.40 -28.13
C VAL A 284 -0.94 -8.80 -29.37
N PHE A 285 -2.15 -8.25 -29.26
CA PHE A 285 -2.96 -7.83 -30.42
C PHE A 285 -3.22 -6.33 -30.48
N SER A 286 -3.05 -5.63 -29.36
CA SER A 286 -3.32 -4.20 -29.25
C SER A 286 -2.03 -3.41 -29.00
N ALA A 287 -1.91 -2.28 -29.70
CA ALA A 287 -0.76 -1.41 -29.53
C ALA A 287 -0.84 -0.67 -28.18
N THR A 288 0.26 -0.67 -27.44
CA THR A 288 0.38 0.08 -26.19
C THR A 288 0.24 1.59 -26.44
N ASN A 289 -0.71 2.24 -25.77
CA ASN A 289 -0.79 3.69 -25.72
C ASN A 289 0.41 4.23 -24.92
N PRO A 290 1.21 5.17 -25.47
CA PRO A 290 2.33 5.77 -24.76
C PRO A 290 1.94 6.37 -23.41
N LYS A 291 0.69 6.82 -23.26
CA LYS A 291 0.14 7.36 -22.01
C LYS A 291 -0.84 6.35 -21.39
N GLY A 292 -0.35 5.62 -20.40
CA GLY A 292 -1.15 4.74 -19.57
C GLY A 292 -2.03 5.50 -18.57
N THR A 293 -3.11 4.87 -18.13
CA THR A 293 -4.07 5.38 -17.15
C THR A 293 -3.89 4.62 -15.84
N LEU A 294 -3.88 5.35 -14.71
CA LEU A 294 -3.96 4.74 -13.39
C LEU A 294 -5.41 4.76 -12.90
N TYR A 295 -5.86 3.59 -12.46
CA TYR A 295 -7.16 3.38 -11.85
C TYR A 295 -7.04 3.05 -10.36
N ALA A 296 -8.01 3.52 -9.59
CA ALA A 296 -8.30 2.99 -8.26
C ALA A 296 -9.63 2.24 -8.31
N TYR A 297 -9.62 1.01 -7.82
CA TYR A 297 -10.79 0.15 -7.66
C TYR A 297 -11.16 0.10 -6.19
N VAL A 298 -12.46 0.14 -5.91
CA VAL A 298 -13.01 0.03 -4.55
C VAL A 298 -14.12 -0.98 -4.53
N SER A 299 -14.03 -1.96 -3.64
CA SER A 299 -15.14 -2.83 -3.27
C SER A 299 -15.57 -2.52 -1.84
N ALA A 300 -16.89 -2.46 -1.65
CA ALA A 300 -17.53 -2.31 -0.35
C ALA A 300 -18.39 -3.53 0.01
N ASN A 301 -18.18 -4.64 -0.70
CA ASN A 301 -18.95 -5.86 -0.61
C ASN A 301 -18.07 -7.09 -0.86
N ASP A 302 -16.90 -7.11 -0.22
CA ASP A 302 -15.98 -8.24 -0.23
C ASP A 302 -15.68 -8.78 -1.65
N ALA A 303 -15.26 -7.88 -2.53
CA ALA A 303 -14.90 -8.17 -3.91
C ALA A 303 -16.02 -8.73 -4.81
N GLN A 304 -17.29 -8.66 -4.40
CA GLN A 304 -18.40 -9.04 -5.30
C GLN A 304 -18.58 -8.07 -6.48
N SER A 305 -18.15 -6.82 -6.31
CA SER A 305 -18.16 -5.79 -7.36
C SER A 305 -17.17 -4.68 -7.03
N PHE A 306 -16.66 -3.99 -8.06
CA PHE A 306 -15.79 -2.82 -7.88
C PHE A 306 -16.35 -1.56 -8.56
N GLN A 307 -16.15 -0.43 -7.89
CA GLN A 307 -16.21 0.89 -8.50
C GLN A 307 -14.82 1.30 -8.95
N ARG A 308 -14.70 1.87 -10.16
CA ARG A 308 -13.43 2.27 -10.76
C ARG A 308 -13.33 3.78 -10.91
N PHE A 309 -12.20 4.35 -10.54
CA PHE A 309 -11.91 5.78 -10.60
C PHE A 309 -10.58 6.03 -11.32
N VAL A 310 -10.54 7.00 -12.23
CA VAL A 310 -9.27 7.48 -12.80
C VAL A 310 -8.56 8.33 -11.75
N VAL A 311 -7.34 7.93 -11.37
CA VAL A 311 -6.56 8.63 -10.34
C VAL A 311 -5.24 9.20 -10.87
N GLY A 312 -4.80 8.81 -12.07
CA GLY A 312 -3.58 9.34 -12.64
C GLY A 312 -3.24 8.80 -14.03
N SER A 313 -1.99 8.99 -14.44
CA SER A 313 -1.42 8.47 -15.68
C SER A 313 0.09 8.22 -15.53
N TYR A 314 0.65 7.41 -16.44
CA TYR A 314 2.08 7.08 -16.52
C TYR A 314 2.51 6.95 -17.99
N GLN A 315 3.82 6.92 -18.26
CA GLN A 315 4.38 6.71 -19.59
C GLN A 315 4.59 5.20 -19.80
N ALA A 316 3.64 4.53 -20.44
CA ALA A 316 3.61 3.07 -20.53
C ALA A 316 4.75 2.48 -21.38
N LEU A 317 5.35 3.28 -22.27
CA LEU A 317 6.47 2.86 -23.11
C LEU A 317 7.84 3.17 -22.51
N ASP A 318 7.90 3.81 -21.34
CA ASP A 318 9.17 4.04 -20.66
C ASP A 318 9.42 2.94 -19.64
N GLY A 319 10.36 2.03 -19.94
CA GLY A 319 10.73 0.91 -19.06
C GLY A 319 11.32 1.29 -17.69
N THR A 320 11.42 2.58 -17.35
CA THR A 320 11.83 3.06 -16.01
C THR A 320 10.65 3.45 -15.12
N PHE A 321 9.42 3.30 -15.60
CA PHE A 321 8.24 3.42 -14.76
C PHE A 321 8.17 2.28 -13.73
N SER A 322 7.34 2.44 -12.70
CA SER A 322 7.05 1.37 -11.76
C SER A 322 5.56 1.23 -11.57
N TRP A 323 5.16 -0.01 -11.29
CA TRP A 323 3.80 -0.36 -10.94
C TRP A 323 3.41 0.29 -9.61
N PRO A 324 2.13 0.64 -9.42
CA PRO A 324 1.68 1.27 -8.19
C PRO A 324 1.83 0.32 -7.00
N SER A 325 2.17 0.85 -5.83
CA SER A 325 2.07 0.19 -4.53
C SER A 325 1.10 0.98 -3.66
N ALA A 326 0.13 0.30 -3.05
CA ALA A 326 -0.96 0.92 -2.31
C ALA A 326 -0.93 0.53 -0.83
N MET A 327 -1.34 1.46 0.03
CA MET A 327 -1.57 1.22 1.46
C MET A 327 -2.74 2.06 1.97
N VAL A 328 -3.42 1.57 3.00
CA VAL A 328 -4.44 2.34 3.72
C VAL A 328 -3.84 2.84 5.03
N ALA A 329 -3.89 4.15 5.24
CA ALA A 329 -3.46 4.76 6.48
C ALA A 329 -4.51 4.56 7.60
N PRO A 330 -4.14 4.66 8.89
CA PRO A 330 -5.07 4.48 10.01
C PRO A 330 -6.29 5.40 10.00
N ASP A 331 -6.22 6.54 9.31
CA ASP A 331 -7.35 7.47 9.14
C ASP A 331 -8.31 7.06 8.00
N GLY A 332 -8.01 5.97 7.28
CA GLY A 332 -8.76 5.50 6.10
C GLY A 332 -8.34 6.14 4.79
N THR A 333 -7.32 7.00 4.79
CA THR A 333 -6.78 7.57 3.56
C THR A 333 -6.00 6.50 2.81
N ILE A 334 -6.26 6.35 1.50
CA ILE A 334 -5.45 5.48 0.64
C ILE A 334 -4.29 6.30 0.08
N TRP A 335 -3.10 5.72 0.18
CA TRP A 335 -1.89 6.23 -0.44
C TRP A 335 -1.43 5.24 -1.50
N ALA A 336 -1.11 5.77 -2.69
CA ALA A 336 -0.48 5.00 -3.73
C ALA A 336 0.84 5.66 -4.12
N VAL A 337 1.88 4.86 -4.25
CA VAL A 337 3.22 5.27 -4.67
C VAL A 337 3.56 4.59 -5.98
N TYR A 338 4.03 5.36 -6.96
CA TYR A 338 4.44 4.84 -8.26
C TYR A 338 5.44 5.78 -8.92
N VAL A 339 6.02 5.34 -10.03
CA VAL A 339 6.90 6.16 -10.88
C VAL A 339 6.25 6.29 -12.27
N PRO A 340 5.84 7.49 -12.70
CA PRO A 340 5.22 7.72 -14.01
C PRO A 340 6.20 7.73 -15.20
N SER A 341 7.45 8.09 -14.91
CA SER A 341 8.71 8.20 -15.69
C SER A 341 8.80 8.94 -17.05
N THR A 342 10.01 9.51 -17.30
CA THR A 342 10.78 9.72 -18.57
C THR A 342 12.24 10.06 -18.19
N SER A 343 12.94 9.10 -17.60
CA SER A 343 14.31 9.15 -17.01
C SER A 343 14.42 9.45 -15.51
N MET A 344 14.50 8.37 -14.73
CA MET A 344 15.21 8.39 -13.44
C MET A 344 16.69 8.06 -13.68
N ARG A 345 17.62 8.93 -13.27
CA ARG A 345 19.03 8.52 -13.13
C ARG A 345 19.13 7.60 -11.91
N THR A 346 19.04 6.30 -12.14
CA THR A 346 19.34 5.26 -11.15
C THR A 346 20.85 5.24 -10.89
N THR A 347 21.35 6.16 -10.07
CA THR A 347 22.58 5.87 -9.31
C THR A 347 22.17 5.11 -8.08
N LEU A 348 22.72 3.90 -7.95
CA LEU A 348 22.56 2.88 -6.89
C LEU A 348 23.05 3.35 -5.50
N ASN A 349 22.82 4.61 -5.17
CA ASN A 349 23.01 5.20 -3.85
C ASN A 349 21.65 5.75 -3.44
N ALA A 350 21.22 5.49 -2.20
CA ALA A 350 19.94 5.90 -1.60
C ALA A 350 19.61 7.42 -1.63
N GLN A 351 20.37 8.24 -2.37
CA GLN A 351 20.31 9.70 -2.38
C GLN A 351 19.51 10.34 -3.53
N ARG A 352 18.82 9.61 -4.42
CA ARG A 352 18.11 10.29 -5.52
C ARG A 352 16.83 9.67 -6.11
N MET A 353 15.99 8.99 -5.31
CA MET A 353 14.59 8.69 -5.71
C MET A 353 13.63 9.89 -5.56
N SER A 354 14.06 11.00 -4.94
CA SER A 354 13.19 12.14 -4.59
C SER A 354 12.65 12.97 -5.77
N ARG A 355 13.11 12.73 -7.01
CA ARG A 355 12.67 13.48 -8.20
C ARG A 355 11.72 12.72 -9.13
N GLY A 356 11.37 11.47 -8.83
CA GLY A 356 10.50 10.64 -9.68
C GLY A 356 9.42 9.84 -8.96
N LEU A 357 9.42 9.84 -7.62
CA LEU A 357 8.40 9.18 -6.82
C LEU A 357 7.15 10.05 -6.73
N HIS A 358 6.01 9.55 -7.22
CA HIS A 358 4.72 10.20 -7.09
C HIS A 358 3.92 9.51 -5.99
N ALA A 359 3.38 10.29 -5.05
CA ALA A 359 2.41 9.83 -4.07
C ALA A 359 1.06 10.48 -4.35
N ILE A 360 0.02 9.67 -4.48
CA ILE A 360 -1.35 10.14 -4.66
C ILE A 360 -2.11 9.84 -3.37
N ARG A 361 -2.73 10.88 -2.81
CA ARG A 361 -3.74 10.74 -1.77
C ARG A 361 -5.09 10.56 -2.43
N ILE A 362 -5.73 9.42 -2.22
CA ILE A 362 -7.06 9.14 -2.75
C ILE A 362 -8.05 9.25 -1.59
N ALA A 363 -8.86 10.32 -1.61
CA ALA A 363 -9.91 10.54 -0.61
C ALA A 363 -11.24 10.01 -1.15
N ILE A 364 -11.65 8.85 -0.66
CA ILE A 364 -12.91 8.21 -1.02
C ILE A 364 -13.85 8.36 0.17
N ALA A 365 -14.81 9.27 0.07
CA ALA A 365 -15.78 9.46 1.13
C ALA A 365 -16.92 8.47 0.96
N SER A 366 -16.91 7.42 1.79
CA SER A 366 -18.08 6.55 1.97
C SER A 366 -19.18 7.33 2.68
N CYS A 367 -20.16 7.80 1.93
CA CYS A 367 -21.42 8.29 2.50
C CYS A 367 -22.24 7.07 2.96
N CYS A 368 -21.98 6.57 4.17
CA CYS A 368 -22.85 5.58 4.81
C CYS A 368 -23.17 5.96 6.26
N THR A 369 -24.36 6.54 6.45
CA THR A 369 -25.27 6.25 7.56
C THR A 369 -26.66 6.79 7.18
N SER A 370 -27.58 5.91 6.76
CA SER A 370 -29.02 6.16 6.87
C SER A 370 -29.75 4.87 7.21
N GLN A 371 -29.53 4.38 8.44
CA GLN A 371 -30.39 3.36 9.04
C GLN A 371 -31.52 4.00 9.89
N SER A 372 -31.61 5.34 10.03
CA SER A 372 -32.75 6.00 10.71
C SER A 372 -33.53 7.01 9.85
N ILE A 373 -33.28 7.07 8.53
CA ILE A 373 -34.04 7.90 7.58
C ILE A 373 -34.50 7.04 6.41
N ARG A 374 -35.01 5.83 6.68
CA ARG A 374 -35.75 5.04 5.68
C ARG A 374 -37.26 5.08 5.87
N ASP A 375 -37.74 5.68 6.96
CA ASP A 375 -39.17 5.76 7.24
C ASP A 375 -39.83 7.06 6.80
N THR A 376 -39.15 7.93 6.03
CA THR A 376 -39.77 9.21 5.64
C THR A 376 -39.66 9.62 4.18
N LEU A 377 -38.69 9.15 3.39
CA LEU A 377 -38.60 9.55 1.97
C LEU A 377 -38.13 8.40 1.09
N GLY A 378 -38.98 8.05 0.11
CA GLY A 378 -38.80 6.90 -0.77
C GLY A 378 -37.59 7.01 -1.71
N LYS A 379 -37.06 5.82 -2.06
CA LYS A 379 -36.20 5.49 -3.20
C LYS A 379 -35.17 6.57 -3.61
N GLY A 380 -34.03 6.61 -2.91
CA GLY A 380 -32.82 7.30 -3.37
C GLY A 380 -31.67 6.32 -3.60
N LYS A 381 -31.00 6.43 -4.75
CA LYS A 381 -29.72 5.74 -5.03
C LYS A 381 -28.62 6.34 -4.15
N THR A 382 -27.94 5.54 -3.35
CA THR A 382 -26.67 5.92 -2.71
C THR A 382 -25.61 6.11 -3.79
N SER A 383 -24.94 7.26 -3.80
CA SER A 383 -23.82 7.56 -4.70
C SER A 383 -22.59 7.88 -3.86
N LEU A 384 -21.48 7.21 -4.14
CA LEU A 384 -20.17 7.45 -3.54
C LEU A 384 -19.52 8.63 -4.27
N HIS A 385 -19.08 9.66 -3.55
CA HIS A 385 -18.43 10.83 -4.14
C HIS A 385 -16.94 10.84 -3.78
N VAL A 386 -16.07 10.89 -4.79
CA VAL A 386 -14.64 11.17 -4.59
C VAL A 386 -14.48 12.66 -4.32
N LEU A 387 -14.04 13.02 -3.12
CA LEU A 387 -13.96 14.41 -2.66
C LEU A 387 -12.67 15.13 -3.11
N GLY A 388 -11.78 14.45 -3.85
CA GLY A 388 -10.66 15.05 -4.55
C GLY A 388 -9.45 14.13 -4.64
N VAL A 389 -8.71 14.23 -5.74
CA VAL A 389 -7.38 13.63 -5.91
C VAL A 389 -6.37 14.75 -5.81
N THR A 390 -5.52 14.74 -4.79
CA THR A 390 -4.43 15.72 -4.67
C THR A 390 -3.10 15.04 -4.95
N ALA A 391 -2.47 15.40 -6.06
CA ALA A 391 -1.11 14.99 -6.37
C ALA A 391 -0.12 15.91 -5.65
N MET A 392 0.61 15.40 -4.65
CA MET A 392 1.70 16.16 -4.01
C MET A 392 2.95 16.09 -4.89
N HIS A 393 3.41 17.24 -5.37
CA HIS A 393 4.65 17.34 -6.15
C HIS A 393 5.85 17.61 -5.24
N GLY A 394 6.50 16.52 -4.81
CA GLY A 394 7.89 16.52 -4.34
C GLY A 394 8.16 17.04 -2.92
N TRP A 395 9.00 16.29 -2.19
CA TRP A 395 9.66 16.74 -0.96
C TRP A 395 10.97 17.44 -1.33
N ARG A 396 11.15 18.72 -0.95
CA ARG A 396 12.45 19.41 -1.04
C ARG A 396 13.11 19.43 0.34
N PHE A 397 14.11 18.58 0.55
CA PHE A 397 15.06 18.77 1.65
C PHE A 397 16.03 19.90 1.26
N ARG A 398 15.98 21.02 1.99
CA ARG A 398 16.93 22.13 1.86
C ARG A 398 18.05 21.94 2.89
N ARG A 399 19.30 22.06 2.45
CA ARG A 399 20.44 22.39 3.31
C ARG A 399 20.39 23.90 3.54
N THR A 400 20.30 24.35 4.78
CA THR A 400 20.38 25.78 5.15
C THR A 400 21.79 26.10 5.59
N GLU A 401 22.48 26.95 4.83
CA GLU A 401 23.45 27.88 5.39
C GLU A 401 22.95 29.30 5.10
N ALA A 402 22.83 30.08 6.18
CA ALA A 402 22.53 31.51 6.26
C ALA A 402 21.10 32.02 5.92
N ASN A 403 20.66 32.96 6.75
CA ASN A 403 19.31 33.52 6.91
C ASN A 403 18.74 34.24 5.67
N LEU A 404 17.42 34.11 5.44
CA LEU A 404 16.43 35.22 5.48
C LEU A 404 14.98 34.70 5.31
N GLU A 405 14.06 35.32 6.04
CA GLU A 405 12.60 35.04 6.09
C GLU A 405 11.86 35.31 4.77
N LEU A 406 10.72 34.60 4.56
CA LEU A 406 9.52 35.22 3.99
C LEU A 406 8.23 34.43 4.34
N ALA A 407 7.19 35.19 4.68
CA ALA A 407 5.91 34.79 5.27
C ALA A 407 4.93 34.12 4.29
N PHE A 408 4.01 33.32 4.85
CA PHE A 408 2.78 32.89 4.17
C PHE A 408 1.63 33.82 4.54
N THR A 409 1.04 34.49 3.55
CA THR A 409 -0.31 35.07 3.66
C THR A 409 -1.34 33.99 3.39
N THR A 410 -2.24 33.75 4.35
CA THR A 410 -3.46 32.97 4.15
C THR A 410 -4.61 33.92 3.80
N HIS A 411 -5.36 33.61 2.74
CA HIS A 411 -6.70 34.14 2.56
C HIS A 411 -7.72 33.04 2.85
N PRO A 412 -8.80 33.31 3.60
CA PRO A 412 -9.85 32.33 3.83
C PRO A 412 -10.84 32.40 2.67
N THR A 413 -11.09 31.27 2.00
CA THR A 413 -12.26 31.14 1.12
C THR A 413 -13.31 30.26 1.78
N ARG A 414 -14.46 30.89 2.01
CA ARG A 414 -15.74 30.31 2.42
C ARG A 414 -16.25 29.30 1.40
N THR A 415 -16.93 28.29 1.94
CA THR A 415 -17.86 27.36 1.30
C THR A 415 -18.94 28.09 0.51
N LEU A 416 -19.26 27.59 -0.70
CA LEU A 416 -20.59 27.57 -1.34
C LEU A 416 -20.50 26.76 -2.67
N CYS A 417 -21.29 25.70 -2.79
CA CYS A 417 -21.79 25.21 -4.10
C CYS A 417 -22.84 26.22 -4.62
N PRO A 418 -23.16 26.35 -5.93
CA PRO A 418 -23.17 25.28 -6.95
C PRO A 418 -22.64 25.68 -8.35
N GLY A 419 -22.52 24.70 -9.25
CA GLY A 419 -22.50 24.94 -10.70
C GLY A 419 -21.21 24.50 -11.39
N ALA A 420 -21.34 23.58 -12.34
CA ALA A 420 -20.27 23.05 -13.15
C ALA A 420 -19.58 24.13 -14.02
N SER A 421 -18.25 24.21 -13.95
CA SER A 421 -17.35 24.45 -15.08
C SER A 421 -15.91 24.28 -14.63
N MET A 422 -15.15 23.39 -15.28
CA MET A 422 -13.71 23.25 -15.06
C MET A 422 -12.99 24.14 -16.08
N GLU A 423 -12.55 25.34 -15.67
CA GLU A 423 -11.64 26.17 -16.47
C GLU A 423 -10.19 25.68 -16.31
N ARG A 424 -9.52 25.39 -17.44
CA ARG A 424 -8.08 25.11 -17.51
C ARG A 424 -7.29 26.40 -17.34
N PHE A 425 -6.44 26.48 -16.31
CA PHE A 425 -5.33 27.43 -16.29
C PHE A 425 -4.09 26.81 -16.97
N SER A 426 -3.64 27.42 -18.06
CA SER A 426 -2.34 27.16 -18.71
C SER A 426 -1.38 28.30 -18.38
N ILE A 427 -0.25 27.99 -17.73
CA ILE A 427 0.85 28.94 -17.58
C ILE A 427 1.80 28.73 -18.76
N ARG A 428 1.76 29.64 -19.75
CA ARG A 428 2.80 29.77 -20.79
C ARG A 428 4.04 30.44 -20.21
N GLY A 429 5.10 29.66 -19.97
CA GLY A 429 6.44 30.20 -19.77
C GLY A 429 7.10 30.53 -21.11
N ARG A 430 7.35 31.82 -21.37
CA ARG A 430 8.14 32.29 -22.52
C ARG A 430 9.60 31.87 -22.37
N SER A 431 10.16 31.14 -23.34
CA SER A 431 11.62 31.02 -23.48
C SER A 431 12.15 32.28 -24.17
N ARG A 432 13.19 32.89 -23.58
CA ARG A 432 14.00 33.92 -24.24
C ARG A 432 15.13 33.24 -25.02
N SER A 433 15.27 33.66 -26.26
CA SER A 433 16.32 33.29 -27.21
C SER A 433 17.72 33.56 -26.69
N TRP A 434 18.66 32.66 -26.98
CA TRP A 434 20.06 32.99 -27.20
C TRP A 434 20.50 32.42 -28.55
N SER A 435 21.00 33.31 -29.39
CA SER A 435 21.50 33.04 -30.74
C SER A 435 23.00 33.35 -30.80
N ARG A 436 23.81 32.39 -31.30
CA ARG A 436 25.05 32.58 -32.11
C ARG A 436 25.54 31.20 -32.57
N TRP A 437 25.50 30.88 -33.88
CA TRP A 437 26.59 31.03 -34.90
C TRP A 437 27.90 30.34 -34.45
N MET A 438 28.60 29.46 -35.17
CA MET A 438 28.73 29.00 -36.57
C MET A 438 29.76 27.81 -36.49
N LYS A 439 29.66 26.65 -37.16
CA LYS A 439 30.29 26.32 -38.46
C LYS A 439 30.24 24.78 -38.69
N THR A 440 30.17 24.45 -39.97
CA THR A 440 30.21 23.18 -40.73
C THR A 440 31.37 22.21 -40.46
N ILE A 441 31.07 20.89 -40.45
CA ILE A 441 31.49 19.73 -41.33
C ILE A 441 32.98 19.69 -41.76
N PRO A 442 33.67 18.52 -41.88
CA PRO A 442 33.21 17.13 -42.20
C PRO A 442 32.62 16.31 -41.07
#